data_AF-A0A7G6WVT8-F1
#
_entry.id   AF-A0A7G6WVT8-F1
#
_cell.length_a   1.000
_cell.length_b   1.000
_cell.length_c   1.000
_cell.angle_alpha   90.00
_cell.angle_beta   90.00
_cell.angle_gamma   90.00
#
_symmetry.space_group_name_H-M   'P 1'
#
loop_
_entity.id
_entity.type
_entity.pdbx_description
1 polymer ?
#
loop_
_entity_poly.entity_id
_entity_poly.type
_entity_poly.pdbx_seq_one_letter_code
_entity_poly.pdbx_strand_id
1 'polypeptide(L)'
;MSRTLGRTARLRVSYTQEPKWPAARNIARDGSHGLDVCTPQQRALRFFLGMLFFNQGDQIASGQGDLAACSSCEILRENIVISPWHDELVLLSDIHRHLIQKILPRGAAGSASGIPGLRCYEADEYGRWYRFLHLPTGGLLRLQGTQTSKEAYIAPSAASDSYRWPQCRSASQVSQPLTPGEAKIAAAMPAADPDLQTLIAGIVVRLTSQHPRGDWALGSLLRDPLQRGRSGSFRRLRRTLWKTNGRWNLAFNGPIPAEDIASALTDPGIGIPSAYVSDSSGSTAVTLGSATLHIRKFPPSDKDHHWLPPAGVTTSATHRERNADMDLASHIYESTPDIVTGTELSPNEVYNKTFLATPAALLIGQVCTVLRTSLFSDRSRQWMDTWQTTTDIARLEWINGPELPDVVTRLAAKDYSDGEFGGVPGLRIERCGEDQAEMVWYGEVEPVILHLSRITSR
;
A
#
# COMPACT_ATOMS: atom_id res chain seq x y z
N MET A 1 -16.26 21.04 29.10
CA MET A 1 -15.20 20.52 28.20
C MET A 1 -15.49 19.13 27.60
N SER A 2 -16.10 18.17 28.32
CA SER A 2 -16.29 16.78 27.82
C SER A 2 -17.17 16.63 26.55
N ARG A 3 -18.25 17.40 26.38
CA ARG A 3 -19.15 17.28 25.21
C ARG A 3 -18.51 17.71 23.89
N THR A 4 -17.70 18.78 23.90
CA THR A 4 -17.06 19.32 22.68
C THR A 4 -15.98 18.37 22.17
N LEU A 5 -15.13 17.85 23.06
CA LEU A 5 -14.11 16.85 22.71
C LEU A 5 -14.74 15.58 22.12
N GLY A 6 -15.86 15.12 22.70
CA GLY A 6 -16.61 13.99 22.15
C GLY A 6 -17.18 14.26 20.75
N ARG A 7 -17.57 15.49 20.44
CA ARG A 7 -18.04 15.88 19.09
C ARG A 7 -16.88 15.93 18.10
N THR A 8 -15.75 16.57 18.45
CA THR A 8 -14.57 16.64 17.58
C THR A 8 -14.01 15.24 17.30
N ALA A 9 -13.95 14.36 18.30
CA ALA A 9 -13.53 12.98 18.11
C ALA A 9 -14.44 12.21 17.14
N ARG A 10 -15.77 12.34 17.26
CA ARG A 10 -16.71 11.74 16.31
C ARG A 10 -16.54 12.29 14.90
N LEU A 11 -16.33 13.60 14.77
CA LEU A 11 -16.06 14.23 13.49
C LEU A 11 -14.80 13.61 12.87
N ARG A 12 -13.68 13.60 13.59
CA ARG A 12 -12.43 12.98 13.14
C ARG A 12 -12.64 11.54 12.67
N VAL A 13 -13.25 10.69 13.49
CA VAL A 13 -13.58 9.28 13.14
C VAL A 13 -14.37 9.19 11.83
N SER A 14 -15.36 10.04 11.63
CA SER A 14 -16.22 9.98 10.44
C SER A 14 -15.47 10.27 9.13
N TYR A 15 -14.34 10.96 9.21
CA TYR A 15 -13.52 11.28 8.04
C TYR A 15 -12.32 10.33 7.87
N THR A 16 -11.63 10.01 8.95
CA THR A 16 -10.33 9.32 8.88
C THR A 16 -10.43 7.81 8.95
N GLN A 17 -11.61 7.28 9.27
CA GLN A 17 -11.83 5.84 9.55
C GLN A 17 -11.01 5.32 10.75
N GLU A 18 -10.45 6.22 11.56
CA GLU A 18 -9.79 5.83 12.81
C GLU A 18 -10.77 5.12 13.75
N PRO A 19 -10.32 4.14 14.54
CA PRO A 19 -11.09 3.68 15.69
C PRO A 19 -11.42 4.87 16.62
N LYS A 20 -12.45 4.73 17.46
CA LYS A 20 -12.89 5.84 18.33
C LYS A 20 -11.81 6.25 19.35
N TRP A 21 -11.05 5.29 19.87
CA TRP A 21 -10.12 5.54 20.96
C TRP A 21 -8.85 6.32 20.52
N PRO A 22 -8.18 6.06 19.36
CA PRO A 22 -7.07 6.89 18.90
C PRO A 22 -7.56 8.28 18.50
N ALA A 23 -8.71 8.37 17.81
CA ALA A 23 -9.25 9.65 17.40
C ALA A 23 -9.55 10.56 18.61
N ALA A 24 -10.13 10.00 19.69
CA ALA A 24 -10.41 10.76 20.90
C ALA A 24 -9.14 11.18 21.66
N ARG A 25 -8.11 10.32 21.69
CA ARG A 25 -6.85 10.59 22.40
C ARG A 25 -6.02 11.69 21.73
N ASN A 26 -6.21 11.91 20.42
CA ASN A 26 -5.37 12.80 19.62
C ASN A 26 -6.08 14.06 19.13
N ILE A 27 -7.14 14.45 19.82
CA ILE A 27 -7.70 15.80 19.71
C ILE A 27 -6.69 16.78 20.31
N ALA A 28 -6.42 17.87 19.59
CA ALA A 28 -5.47 18.86 20.03
C ALA A 28 -6.00 19.63 21.26
N ARG A 29 -5.08 20.21 22.04
CA ARG A 29 -5.42 20.94 23.28
C ARG A 29 -6.31 22.17 23.02
N ASP A 30 -6.24 22.73 21.82
CA ASP A 30 -7.08 23.84 21.35
C ASP A 30 -8.51 23.38 20.96
N GLY A 31 -8.81 22.09 21.03
CA GLY A 31 -10.10 21.51 20.67
C GLY A 31 -10.26 21.19 19.18
N SER A 32 -9.26 21.48 18.35
CA SER A 32 -9.25 21.11 16.93
C SER A 32 -9.04 19.61 16.74
N HIS A 33 -9.33 19.10 15.54
CA HIS A 33 -9.19 17.67 15.22
C HIS A 33 -7.74 17.14 15.34
N GLY A 34 -6.73 18.02 15.42
CA GLY A 34 -5.34 17.63 15.71
C GLY A 34 -4.60 16.90 14.59
N LEU A 35 -5.11 16.91 13.35
CA LEU A 35 -4.43 16.24 12.21
C LEU A 35 -3.13 16.96 11.85
N ASP A 36 -3.15 18.30 11.87
CA ASP A 36 -2.02 19.15 11.45
C ASP A 36 -1.20 19.70 12.63
N VAL A 37 -1.70 19.54 13.87
CA VAL A 37 -1.05 20.02 15.10
C VAL A 37 0.04 19.04 15.52
N CYS A 38 1.26 19.27 15.04
CA CYS A 38 2.40 18.38 15.28
C CYS A 38 3.72 19.13 15.56
N THR A 39 4.70 18.41 16.10
CA THR A 39 6.06 18.94 16.31
C THR A 39 6.74 19.25 14.95
N PRO A 40 7.75 20.14 14.92
CA PRO A 40 8.52 20.40 13.70
C PRO A 40 9.13 19.13 13.08
N GLN A 41 9.62 18.21 13.92
CA GLN A 41 10.21 16.93 13.52
C GLN A 41 9.17 16.03 12.83
N GLN A 42 7.94 16.00 13.37
CA GLN A 42 6.83 15.28 12.76
C GLN A 42 6.38 15.89 11.44
N ARG A 43 6.32 17.21 11.35
CA ARG A 43 6.01 17.90 10.10
C ARG A 43 7.04 17.58 9.03
N ALA A 44 8.33 17.64 9.38
CA ALA A 44 9.42 17.28 8.49
C ALA A 44 9.36 15.80 8.05
N LEU A 45 9.03 14.87 8.96
CA LEU A 45 8.80 13.46 8.59
C LEU A 45 7.64 13.31 7.60
N ARG A 46 6.50 13.94 7.87
CA ARG A 46 5.32 13.86 6.98
C ARG A 46 5.60 14.49 5.62
N PHE A 47 6.33 15.61 5.58
CA PHE A 47 6.80 16.20 4.33
C PHE A 47 7.72 15.24 3.55
N PHE A 48 8.70 14.63 4.24
CA PHE A 48 9.61 13.65 3.66
C PHE A 48 8.85 12.46 3.05
N LEU A 49 7.87 11.92 3.78
CA LEU A 49 7.01 10.85 3.27
C LEU A 49 6.17 11.30 2.07
N GLY A 50 5.67 12.54 2.08
CA GLY A 50 4.96 13.10 0.93
C GLY A 50 5.85 13.18 -0.31
N MET A 51 7.10 13.61 -0.15
CA MET A 51 8.08 13.62 -1.25
C MET A 51 8.32 12.22 -1.81
N LEU A 52 8.37 11.19 -0.98
CA LEU A 52 8.52 9.79 -1.42
C LEU A 52 7.24 9.25 -2.07
N PHE A 53 6.08 9.48 -1.44
CA PHE A 53 4.79 8.96 -1.91
C PHE A 53 4.32 9.60 -3.22
N PHE A 54 4.70 10.86 -3.45
CA PHE A 54 4.27 11.63 -4.62
C PHE A 54 5.33 11.73 -5.71
N ASN A 55 6.46 11.01 -5.63
CA ASN A 55 7.43 10.91 -6.71
C ASN A 55 7.67 9.44 -7.08
N GLN A 56 6.81 8.90 -7.95
CA GLN A 56 6.88 7.53 -8.46
C GLN A 56 6.63 7.48 -9.98
N GLY A 57 7.41 6.67 -10.71
CA GLY A 57 7.22 6.34 -12.13
C GLY A 57 8.44 6.63 -13.01
N ASP A 58 8.40 6.15 -14.26
CA ASP A 58 9.54 6.09 -15.21
C ASP A 58 10.04 7.46 -15.72
N GLN A 59 9.30 8.54 -15.45
CA GLN A 59 9.61 9.89 -15.94
C GLN A 59 9.43 10.93 -14.84
N ILE A 60 10.31 10.89 -13.85
CA ILE A 60 10.47 11.97 -12.88
C ILE A 60 11.38 13.04 -13.52
N ALA A 61 11.05 14.32 -13.33
CA ALA A 61 11.81 15.43 -13.89
C ALA A 61 13.32 15.29 -13.61
N SER A 62 14.14 15.57 -14.62
CA SER A 62 15.61 15.58 -14.51
C SER A 62 16.04 16.46 -13.33
N GLY A 63 16.48 15.85 -12.23
CA GLY A 63 16.81 16.53 -10.97
C GLY A 63 16.15 15.92 -9.72
N GLN A 64 15.13 15.07 -9.87
CA GLN A 64 14.49 14.34 -8.76
C GLN A 64 14.67 12.81 -8.88
N GLY A 65 15.59 12.35 -9.73
CA GLY A 65 15.81 10.93 -10.02
C GLY A 65 16.15 10.08 -8.80
N ASP A 66 16.82 10.66 -7.80
CA ASP A 66 17.13 9.95 -6.55
C ASP A 66 15.89 9.69 -5.68
N LEU A 67 14.87 10.57 -5.75
CA LEU A 67 13.58 10.36 -5.09
C LEU A 67 12.73 9.31 -5.82
N ALA A 68 12.84 9.27 -7.16
CA ALA A 68 12.16 8.28 -8.01
C ALA A 68 12.58 6.84 -7.71
N ALA A 69 13.85 6.65 -7.36
CA ALA A 69 14.45 5.34 -7.10
C ALA A 69 13.94 4.69 -5.79
N CYS A 70 13.25 5.46 -4.93
CA CYS A 70 12.70 4.95 -3.69
C CYS A 70 11.35 4.27 -3.90
N SER A 71 11.33 2.94 -3.82
CA SER A 71 10.10 2.13 -3.89
C SER A 71 9.27 2.17 -2.60
N SER A 72 9.20 3.32 -1.91
CA SER A 72 8.55 3.46 -0.59
C SER A 72 7.01 3.44 -0.65
N CYS A 73 6.44 3.44 -1.85
CA CYS A 73 4.99 3.53 -2.07
C CYS A 73 4.22 2.23 -1.79
N GLU A 74 4.90 1.11 -1.57
CA GLU A 74 4.24 -0.19 -1.36
C GLU A 74 3.33 -0.18 -0.12
N ILE A 75 3.68 0.55 0.94
CA ILE A 75 2.80 0.64 2.13
C ILE A 75 1.43 1.26 1.83
N LEU A 76 1.33 2.12 0.82
CA LEU A 76 0.06 2.75 0.44
C LEU A 76 -0.90 1.78 -0.24
N ARG A 77 -0.41 0.63 -0.74
CA ARG A 77 -1.24 -0.44 -1.32
C ARG A 77 -1.92 -1.29 -0.26
N GLU A 78 -1.45 -1.22 0.97
CA GLU A 78 -1.93 -2.01 2.08
C GLU A 78 -3.17 -1.39 2.72
N ASN A 79 -3.93 -2.21 3.43
CA ASN A 79 -5.05 -1.72 4.23
C ASN A 79 -4.52 -1.05 5.51
N ILE A 80 -4.22 0.24 5.40
CA ILE A 80 -3.76 1.09 6.50
C ILE A 80 -4.77 2.21 6.77
N VAL A 81 -4.84 2.65 8.02
CA VAL A 81 -5.47 3.91 8.42
C VAL A 81 -4.41 4.82 9.00
N ILE A 82 -4.30 6.04 8.48
CA ILE A 82 -3.33 7.04 8.97
C ILE A 82 -3.96 7.82 10.13
N SER A 83 -3.38 7.68 11.32
CA SER A 83 -3.81 8.31 12.57
C SER A 83 -2.69 9.22 13.07
N PRO A 84 -2.60 10.49 12.61
CA PRO A 84 -1.55 11.40 13.09
C PRO A 84 -1.77 11.76 14.56
N TRP A 85 -0.71 11.64 15.35
CA TRP A 85 -0.66 12.12 16.74
C TRP A 85 0.20 13.38 16.78
N HIS A 86 0.31 14.02 17.95
CA HIS A 86 1.06 15.27 18.05
C HIS A 86 2.57 15.07 17.78
N ASP A 87 3.13 14.02 18.34
CA ASP A 87 4.55 13.69 18.34
C ASP A 87 4.88 12.43 17.53
N GLU A 88 3.89 11.80 16.90
CA GLU A 88 4.02 10.57 16.11
C GLU A 88 3.13 10.58 14.86
N LEU A 89 3.56 9.90 13.80
CA LEU A 89 2.68 9.47 12.70
C LEU A 89 2.33 8.00 12.90
N VAL A 90 1.08 7.68 13.19
CA VAL A 90 0.65 6.30 13.44
C VAL A 90 -0.03 5.72 12.20
N LEU A 91 0.39 4.53 11.80
CA LEU A 91 -0.27 3.72 10.78
C LEU A 91 -0.94 2.54 11.48
N LEU A 92 -2.26 2.51 11.42
CA LEU A 92 -3.07 1.45 12.01
C LEU A 92 -3.34 0.37 10.96
N SER A 93 -3.07 -0.89 11.28
CA SER A 93 -3.33 -2.02 10.38
C SER A 93 -3.34 -3.36 11.12
N ASP A 94 -4.22 -4.28 10.71
CA ASP A 94 -4.22 -5.65 11.23
C ASP A 94 -2.94 -6.41 10.83
N ILE A 95 -2.28 -6.02 9.74
CA ILE A 95 -1.03 -6.62 9.25
C ILE A 95 0.22 -5.80 9.62
N HIS A 96 0.15 -4.97 10.66
CA HIS A 96 1.24 -4.07 11.07
C HIS A 96 2.61 -4.77 11.23
N ARG A 97 2.67 -6.04 11.66
CA ARG A 97 3.92 -6.80 11.72
C ARG A 97 4.54 -7.06 10.34
N HIS A 98 3.71 -7.34 9.34
CA HIS A 98 4.14 -7.50 7.95
C HIS A 98 4.62 -6.16 7.35
N LEU A 99 3.97 -5.06 7.72
CA LEU A 99 4.35 -3.72 7.23
C LEU A 99 5.77 -3.31 7.62
N ILE A 100 6.33 -3.84 8.70
CA ILE A 100 7.73 -3.61 9.12
C ILE A 100 8.70 -3.92 7.97
N GLN A 101 8.44 -5.02 7.26
CA GLN A 101 9.25 -5.46 6.13
C GLN A 101 9.18 -4.53 4.92
N LYS A 102 8.08 -3.76 4.79
CA LYS A 102 7.84 -2.83 3.70
C LYS A 102 8.40 -1.43 3.99
N ILE A 103 8.51 -1.03 5.26
CA ILE A 103 8.95 0.32 5.64
C ILE A 103 10.43 0.41 6.00
N LEU A 104 11.05 -0.67 6.50
CA LEU A 104 12.45 -0.61 6.88
C LEU A 104 13.33 -0.54 5.62
N PRO A 105 14.37 0.31 5.63
CA PRO A 105 15.36 0.35 4.56
C PRO A 105 15.94 -1.04 4.29
N ARG A 106 15.92 -1.49 3.03
CA ARG A 106 16.66 -2.69 2.58
C ARG A 106 17.38 -2.41 1.27
N GLY A 107 18.52 -3.07 1.10
CA GLY A 107 19.35 -3.03 -0.11
C GLY A 107 20.77 -2.55 0.17
N ALA A 108 21.72 -3.01 -0.64
CA ALA A 108 23.04 -2.40 -0.74
C ALA A 108 22.98 -1.10 -1.57
N ALA A 109 24.05 -0.30 -1.51
CA ALA A 109 24.13 1.02 -2.13
C ALA A 109 23.54 1.07 -3.57
N GLY A 110 22.46 1.83 -3.76
CA GLY A 110 21.90 2.13 -5.09
C GLY A 110 20.42 1.82 -5.30
N SER A 111 19.82 0.90 -4.53
CA SER A 111 18.38 0.60 -4.60
C SER A 111 17.79 0.49 -3.19
N ALA A 112 17.23 1.59 -2.69
CA ALA A 112 16.59 1.63 -1.38
C ALA A 112 15.12 1.22 -1.50
N SER A 113 14.80 0.00 -1.07
CA SER A 113 13.42 -0.32 -0.72
C SER A 113 13.14 0.15 0.71
N GLY A 114 11.89 0.54 0.99
CA GLY A 114 11.50 1.10 2.29
C GLY A 114 11.63 2.62 2.41
N ILE A 115 11.60 3.12 3.65
CA ILE A 115 11.70 4.55 4.00
C ILE A 115 13.15 4.82 4.43
N PRO A 116 13.96 5.53 3.64
CA PRO A 116 15.36 5.81 3.95
C PRO A 116 15.55 6.48 5.31
N GLY A 117 16.52 6.03 6.10
CA GLY A 117 16.86 6.63 7.39
C GLY A 117 15.93 6.26 8.54
N LEU A 118 14.96 5.38 8.31
CA LEU A 118 14.11 4.83 9.36
C LEU A 118 14.86 3.77 10.17
N ARG A 119 14.75 3.82 11.51
CA ARG A 119 15.41 2.91 12.45
C ARG A 119 14.42 2.37 13.46
N CYS A 120 14.60 1.10 13.84
CA CYS A 120 13.89 0.50 14.95
C CYS A 120 14.23 1.26 16.24
N TYR A 121 13.22 1.74 16.96
CA TYR A 121 13.40 2.55 18.17
C TYR A 121 12.89 1.82 19.41
N GLU A 122 11.61 1.45 19.39
CA GLU A 122 10.97 0.81 20.54
C GLU A 122 9.85 -0.10 20.03
N ALA A 123 9.54 -1.16 20.77
CA ALA A 123 8.41 -2.03 20.47
C ALA A 123 7.71 -2.43 21.77
N ASP A 124 6.40 -2.65 21.66
CA ASP A 124 5.60 -3.26 22.71
C ASP A 124 6.10 -4.67 23.00
N GLU A 125 6.09 -5.07 24.28
CA GLU A 125 6.53 -6.41 24.69
C GLU A 125 5.72 -7.55 24.04
N TYR A 126 4.46 -7.30 23.69
CA TYR A 126 3.59 -8.25 23.00
C TYR A 126 3.52 -8.00 21.49
N GLY A 127 4.35 -7.10 20.96
CA GLY A 127 4.37 -6.74 19.54
C GLY A 127 3.04 -6.18 19.03
N ARG A 128 2.30 -5.45 19.89
CA ARG A 128 1.05 -4.74 19.52
C ARG A 128 1.31 -3.45 18.74
N TRP A 129 2.50 -2.87 18.91
CA TRP A 129 2.96 -1.70 18.19
C TRP A 129 4.49 -1.67 18.11
N TYR A 130 4.99 -0.97 17.11
CA TYR A 130 6.40 -0.78 16.83
C TYR A 130 6.65 0.69 16.48
N ARG A 131 7.62 1.33 17.14
CA ARG A 131 8.03 2.70 16.93
C ARG A 131 9.36 2.73 16.19
N PHE A 132 9.45 3.66 15.25
CA PHE A 132 10.59 3.87 14.41
C PHE A 132 11.01 5.33 14.45
N LEU A 133 12.30 5.58 14.59
CA LEU A 133 12.89 6.92 14.51
C LEU A 133 13.41 7.15 13.09
N HIS A 134 12.98 8.24 12.47
CA HIS A 134 13.52 8.69 11.20
C HIS A 134 14.68 9.66 11.45
N LEU A 135 15.92 9.18 11.30
CA LEU A 135 17.11 9.94 11.65
C LEU A 135 17.21 11.32 10.98
N PRO A 136 16.89 11.49 9.67
CA PRO A 136 17.02 12.78 9.01
C PRO A 136 16.12 13.88 9.59
N THR A 137 14.96 13.52 10.15
CA THR A 137 13.97 14.51 10.64
C THR A 137 13.79 14.48 12.15
N GLY A 138 14.26 13.45 12.84
CA GLY A 138 13.96 13.18 14.24
C GLY A 138 12.50 12.81 14.50
N GLY A 139 11.69 12.61 13.45
CA GLY A 139 10.30 12.23 13.56
C GLY A 139 10.13 10.74 13.86
N LEU A 140 9.06 10.41 14.56
CA LEU A 140 8.63 9.06 14.90
C LEU A 140 7.48 8.57 14.01
N LEU A 141 7.64 7.37 13.47
CA LEU A 141 6.59 6.59 12.82
C LEU A 141 6.20 5.43 13.74
N ARG A 142 4.90 5.17 13.93
CA ARG A 142 4.40 4.01 14.67
C ARG A 142 3.58 3.12 13.76
N LEU A 143 3.88 1.83 13.75
CA LEU A 143 2.98 0.79 13.25
C LEU A 143 2.21 0.21 14.42
N GLN A 144 0.89 0.12 14.32
CA GLN A 144 0.06 -0.37 15.40
C GLN A 144 -1.11 -1.21 14.91
N GLY A 145 -1.40 -2.30 15.63
CA GLY A 145 -2.57 -3.11 15.38
C GLY A 145 -3.89 -2.36 15.60
N THR A 146 -4.84 -2.53 14.68
CA THR A 146 -6.25 -2.24 14.93
C THR A 146 -6.78 -3.27 15.92
N GLN A 147 -7.40 -2.85 17.02
CA GLN A 147 -7.88 -3.73 18.11
C GLN A 147 -8.96 -4.76 17.69
N THR A 148 -9.33 -4.79 16.41
CA THR A 148 -10.38 -5.64 15.82
C THR A 148 -9.96 -7.09 15.66
N SER A 149 -8.67 -7.40 15.56
CA SER A 149 -8.23 -8.80 15.53
C SER A 149 -8.24 -9.39 16.95
N LYS A 150 -9.16 -10.33 17.20
CA LYS A 150 -9.13 -11.18 18.41
C LYS A 150 -7.80 -11.92 18.57
N GLU A 151 -7.06 -12.09 17.48
CA GLU A 151 -5.72 -12.71 17.43
C GLU A 151 -4.63 -11.85 18.08
N ALA A 152 -4.74 -10.51 18.09
CA ALA A 152 -3.78 -9.64 18.77
C ALA A 152 -3.80 -9.76 20.31
N TYR A 153 -4.78 -10.48 20.87
CA TYR A 153 -4.98 -10.70 22.30
C TYR A 153 -4.64 -12.10 22.79
N ILE A 154 -4.22 -13.02 21.90
CA ILE A 154 -3.67 -14.30 22.37
C ILE A 154 -2.26 -14.00 22.88
N ALA A 155 -2.15 -13.78 24.19
CA ALA A 155 -0.88 -13.66 24.88
C ALA A 155 -0.02 -14.89 24.53
N PRO A 156 1.14 -14.72 23.88
CA PRO A 156 2.08 -15.82 23.76
C PRO A 156 2.52 -16.18 25.18
N SER A 157 2.53 -17.48 25.48
CA SER A 157 3.17 -18.02 26.68
C SER A 157 4.55 -17.35 26.88
N ALA A 158 4.81 -16.85 28.08
CA ALA A 158 5.87 -15.91 28.47
C ALA A 158 7.32 -16.44 28.36
N ALA A 159 7.64 -17.24 27.35
CA ALA A 159 8.85 -18.08 27.33
C ALA A 159 9.82 -17.82 26.18
N SER A 160 9.64 -16.81 25.31
CA SER A 160 10.68 -16.51 24.32
C SER A 160 10.87 -15.02 24.05
N ASP A 161 12.10 -14.53 24.19
CA ASP A 161 12.58 -13.20 23.79
C ASP A 161 12.43 -12.90 22.28
N SER A 162 11.90 -13.84 21.50
CA SER A 162 11.86 -13.80 20.03
C SER A 162 10.74 -12.92 19.44
N TYR A 163 9.84 -12.35 20.27
CA TYR A 163 8.66 -11.62 19.79
C TYR A 163 8.83 -10.09 19.71
N ARG A 164 9.86 -9.52 20.33
CA ARG A 164 9.97 -8.06 20.51
C ARG A 164 10.16 -7.32 19.18
N TRP A 165 10.89 -7.93 18.26
CA TRP A 165 11.00 -7.52 16.88
C TRP A 165 10.81 -8.77 16.03
N PRO A 166 10.11 -8.72 14.88
CA PRO A 166 10.19 -9.82 13.93
C PRO A 166 11.66 -10.13 13.69
N GLN A 167 12.01 -11.40 13.43
CA GLN A 167 13.39 -11.84 13.12
C GLN A 167 13.90 -11.28 11.78
N CYS A 168 13.81 -9.97 11.59
CA CYS A 168 14.40 -9.24 10.50
C CYS A 168 15.86 -9.06 10.89
N ARG A 169 16.70 -10.07 10.57
CA ARG A 169 18.15 -10.10 10.87
C ARG A 169 18.92 -8.86 10.34
N SER A 170 18.26 -8.05 9.51
CA SER A 170 18.76 -6.81 8.91
C SER A 170 18.06 -5.53 9.43
N ALA A 171 17.31 -5.59 10.53
CA ALA A 171 16.60 -4.43 11.06
C ALA A 171 17.58 -3.34 11.57
N SER A 172 17.61 -2.21 10.87
CA SER A 172 18.50 -1.11 11.23
C SER A 172 18.10 -0.49 12.58
N GLN A 173 19.06 -0.37 13.49
CA GLN A 173 18.87 0.14 14.86
C GLN A 173 19.20 1.62 14.97
N VAL A 174 18.66 2.33 15.96
CA VAL A 174 18.89 3.78 16.15
C VAL A 174 20.37 4.18 16.23
N SER A 175 21.22 3.32 16.79
CA SER A 175 22.66 3.57 16.88
C SER A 175 23.38 3.50 15.53
N GLN A 176 22.75 2.95 14.49
CA GLN A 176 23.36 2.80 13.18
C GLN A 176 23.12 4.06 12.33
N PRO A 177 24.19 4.68 11.81
CA PRO A 177 24.08 5.90 11.00
C PRO A 177 23.36 5.63 9.67
N LEU A 178 23.06 6.70 8.92
CA LEU A 178 22.60 6.58 7.54
C LEU A 178 23.64 5.87 6.69
N THR A 179 23.20 4.92 5.88
CA THR A 179 24.03 4.40 4.78
C THR A 179 24.25 5.50 3.73
N PRO A 180 25.29 5.39 2.87
CA PRO A 180 25.53 6.38 1.83
C PRO A 180 24.33 6.58 0.89
N GLY A 181 23.60 5.50 0.57
CA GLY A 181 22.38 5.58 -0.26
C GLY A 181 21.26 6.35 0.42
N GLU A 182 21.00 6.07 1.70
CA GLU A 182 20.01 6.81 2.49
C GLU A 182 20.39 8.29 2.63
N ALA A 183 21.66 8.58 2.89
CA ALA A 183 22.17 9.95 2.98
C ALA A 183 22.00 10.71 1.66
N LYS A 184 22.23 10.06 0.52
CA LYS A 184 21.99 10.63 -0.82
C LYS A 184 20.53 11.02 -1.01
N ILE A 185 19.60 10.12 -0.70
CA ILE A 185 18.16 10.38 -0.83
C ILE A 185 17.70 11.49 0.14
N ALA A 186 18.20 11.46 1.38
CA ALA A 186 17.90 12.49 2.36
C ALA A 186 18.42 13.87 1.91
N ALA A 187 19.61 13.93 1.31
CA ALA A 187 20.17 15.17 0.75
C ALA A 187 19.43 15.66 -0.50
N ALA A 188 18.76 14.78 -1.25
CA ALA A 188 17.95 15.15 -2.40
C ALA A 188 16.60 15.79 -2.01
N MET A 189 16.25 15.81 -0.72
CA MET A 189 15.02 16.44 -0.26
C MET A 189 15.12 17.98 -0.39
N PRO A 190 14.23 18.61 -1.17
CA PRO A 190 14.28 20.05 -1.37
C PRO A 190 13.95 20.79 -0.08
N ALA A 191 14.65 21.90 0.16
CA ALA A 191 14.25 22.85 1.18
C ALA A 191 12.85 23.39 0.83
N ALA A 192 11.93 23.26 1.78
CA ALA A 192 10.55 23.72 1.67
C ALA A 192 10.23 24.72 2.77
N ASP A 193 9.50 25.77 2.42
CA ASP A 193 8.98 26.71 3.40
C ASP A 193 7.97 26.01 4.35
N PRO A 194 7.74 26.54 5.56
CA PRO A 194 6.88 25.90 6.54
C PRO A 194 5.42 25.70 6.09
N ASP A 195 4.89 26.58 5.25
CA ASP A 195 3.50 26.51 4.78
C ASP A 195 3.34 25.36 3.78
N LEU A 196 4.28 25.22 2.84
CA LEU A 196 4.30 24.07 1.94
C LEU A 196 4.50 22.76 2.70
N GLN A 197 5.43 22.71 3.65
CA GLN A 197 5.61 21.51 4.46
C GLN A 197 4.29 21.11 5.13
N THR A 198 3.51 22.10 5.58
CA THR A 198 2.19 21.89 6.17
C THR A 198 1.18 21.37 5.14
N LEU A 199 1.14 21.94 3.93
CA LEU A 199 0.27 21.44 2.84
C LEU A 199 0.56 19.98 2.51
N ILE A 200 1.81 19.64 2.23
CA ILE A 200 2.21 18.27 1.84
C ILE A 200 2.02 17.29 2.99
N ALA A 201 2.44 17.67 4.22
CA ALA A 201 2.18 16.86 5.41
C ALA A 201 0.67 16.64 5.63
N GLY A 202 -0.14 17.66 5.35
CA GLY A 202 -1.58 17.62 5.44
C GLY A 202 -2.23 16.65 4.45
N ILE A 203 -1.69 16.54 3.22
CA ILE A 203 -2.12 15.49 2.28
C ILE A 203 -1.77 14.11 2.84
N VAL A 204 -0.54 13.92 3.31
CA VAL A 204 -0.08 12.61 3.82
C VAL A 204 -0.99 12.08 4.93
N VAL A 205 -1.37 12.93 5.89
CA VAL A 205 -2.24 12.50 7.00
C VAL A 205 -3.71 12.32 6.61
N ARG A 206 -4.10 12.69 5.39
CA ARG A 206 -5.45 12.53 4.84
C ARG A 206 -5.53 11.48 3.74
N LEU A 207 -4.43 10.83 3.37
CA LEU A 207 -4.40 9.88 2.24
C LEU A 207 -5.45 8.77 2.36
N THR A 208 -5.78 8.34 3.57
CA THR A 208 -6.79 7.30 3.83
C THR A 208 -8.16 7.86 4.19
N SER A 209 -8.33 9.19 4.17
CA SER A 209 -9.56 9.86 4.59
C SER A 209 -10.58 9.97 3.46
N GLN A 210 -11.84 10.13 3.86
CA GLN A 210 -12.97 10.42 2.99
C GLN A 210 -14.00 11.31 3.67
N HIS A 211 -14.80 12.03 2.90
CA HIS A 211 -15.91 12.81 3.42
C HIS A 211 -17.04 11.87 3.90
N PRO A 212 -17.69 12.12 5.06
CA PRO A 212 -18.76 11.27 5.58
C PRO A 212 -19.99 11.17 4.67
N ARG A 213 -20.21 12.15 3.79
CA ARG A 213 -21.30 12.16 2.80
C ARG A 213 -20.87 11.67 1.42
N GLY A 214 -19.61 11.31 1.23
CA GLY A 214 -19.07 10.89 -0.05
C GLY A 214 -18.79 12.03 -1.04
N ASP A 215 -18.58 13.25 -0.55
CA ASP A 215 -18.27 14.41 -1.40
C ASP A 215 -16.83 14.35 -1.96
N TRP A 216 -15.89 13.76 -1.21
CA TRP A 216 -14.51 13.52 -1.64
C TRP A 216 -13.93 12.29 -0.93
N ALA A 217 -12.91 11.64 -1.51
CA ALA A 217 -12.15 10.57 -0.88
C ALA A 217 -10.76 10.43 -1.52
N LEU A 218 -9.71 10.20 -0.70
CA LEU A 218 -8.35 10.14 -1.23
C LEU A 218 -7.87 8.73 -1.60
N GLY A 219 -8.29 7.69 -0.88
CA GLY A 219 -8.01 6.29 -1.23
C GLY A 219 -6.54 5.96 -1.50
N SER A 220 -5.62 6.59 -0.76
CA SER A 220 -4.17 6.55 -0.93
C SER A 220 -3.67 6.98 -2.32
N LEU A 221 -4.53 7.64 -3.10
CA LEU A 221 -4.38 7.93 -4.53
C LEU A 221 -4.28 6.67 -5.41
N LEU A 222 -4.60 5.49 -4.88
CA LEU A 222 -4.45 4.20 -5.56
C LEU A 222 -5.79 3.61 -5.99
N ARG A 223 -6.84 3.88 -5.24
CA ARG A 223 -8.23 3.47 -5.50
C ARG A 223 -9.15 4.68 -5.29
N ASP A 224 -10.31 4.69 -5.94
CA ASP A 224 -11.38 5.62 -5.59
C ASP A 224 -12.35 4.92 -4.63
N PRO A 225 -12.34 5.23 -3.32
CA PRO A 225 -13.23 4.60 -2.35
C PRO A 225 -14.72 4.82 -2.66
N LEU A 226 -15.03 5.90 -3.41
CA LEU A 226 -16.40 6.26 -3.78
C LEU A 226 -16.86 5.63 -5.09
N GLN A 227 -15.97 4.89 -5.79
CA GLN A 227 -16.28 4.17 -7.02
C GLN A 227 -16.94 5.03 -8.11
N ARG A 228 -16.59 6.32 -8.21
CA ARG A 228 -17.23 7.30 -9.12
C ARG A 228 -16.85 7.10 -10.59
N GLY A 229 -16.01 6.12 -10.91
CA GLY A 229 -15.70 5.73 -12.28
C GLY A 229 -15.24 4.27 -12.37
N ARG A 230 -15.48 3.64 -13.53
CA ARG A 230 -14.84 2.39 -13.93
C ARG A 230 -13.35 2.67 -14.14
N SER A 231 -12.59 2.64 -13.05
CA SER A 231 -11.15 2.84 -13.12
C SER A 231 -10.57 1.68 -13.94
N GLY A 232 -10.10 1.99 -15.16
CA GLY A 232 -9.22 1.08 -15.89
C GLY A 232 -8.06 0.69 -14.98
N SER A 233 -7.51 -0.51 -15.14
CA SER A 233 -6.34 -0.89 -14.36
C SER A 233 -5.20 0.07 -14.73
N PHE A 234 -4.82 0.99 -13.84
CA PHE A 234 -3.66 1.85 -14.07
C PHE A 234 -2.41 0.97 -14.00
N ARG A 235 -2.00 0.42 -15.15
CA ARG A 235 -0.86 -0.52 -15.22
C ARG A 235 0.42 0.09 -14.65
N ARG A 236 0.55 1.42 -14.64
CA ARG A 236 1.67 2.15 -14.04
C ARG A 236 1.16 3.39 -13.31
N LEU A 237 1.18 3.35 -11.98
CA LEU A 237 0.91 4.52 -11.15
C LEU A 237 2.06 5.53 -11.30
N ARG A 238 1.71 6.73 -11.74
CA ARG A 238 2.63 7.86 -11.90
C ARG A 238 2.17 8.99 -11.01
N ARG A 239 3.10 9.47 -10.19
CA ARG A 239 2.93 10.64 -9.31
C ARG A 239 4.21 11.45 -9.37
N THR A 240 4.09 12.76 -9.49
CA THR A 240 5.25 13.65 -9.44
C THR A 240 4.90 14.87 -8.62
N LEU A 241 5.76 15.21 -7.66
CA LEU A 241 5.68 16.41 -6.84
C LEU A 241 6.96 17.20 -7.03
N TRP A 242 6.86 18.37 -7.66
CA TRP A 242 8.03 19.16 -8.03
C TRP A 242 7.78 20.66 -7.91
N LYS A 243 8.88 21.42 -7.91
CA LYS A 243 8.86 22.89 -7.88
C LYS A 243 9.28 23.45 -9.23
N THR A 244 8.53 24.41 -9.76
CA THR A 244 8.88 25.15 -10.98
C THR A 244 8.53 26.62 -10.79
N ASN A 245 9.47 27.53 -11.05
CA ASN A 245 9.27 28.98 -10.93
C ASN A 245 8.66 29.41 -9.58
N GLY A 246 9.15 28.82 -8.48
CA GLY A 246 8.64 29.10 -7.14
C GLY A 246 7.33 28.38 -6.77
N ARG A 247 6.62 27.78 -7.72
CA ARG A 247 5.34 27.11 -7.51
C ARG A 247 5.51 25.60 -7.37
N TRP A 248 4.73 25.00 -6.49
CA TRP A 248 4.73 23.55 -6.30
C TRP A 248 3.60 22.91 -7.09
N ASN A 249 3.89 21.78 -7.69
CA ASN A 249 3.00 21.08 -8.59
C ASN A 249 2.95 19.61 -8.19
N LEU A 250 1.75 19.09 -7.98
CA LEU A 250 1.45 17.67 -7.83
C LEU A 250 0.67 17.22 -9.07
N ALA A 251 1.23 16.28 -9.82
CA ALA A 251 0.53 15.60 -10.90
C ALA A 251 0.49 14.10 -10.67
N PHE A 252 -0.64 13.48 -11.02
CA PHE A 252 -0.84 12.05 -10.83
C PHE A 252 -1.84 11.46 -11.83
N ASN A 253 -1.75 10.16 -12.10
CA ASN A 253 -2.68 9.43 -12.98
C ASN A 253 -3.60 8.46 -12.21
N GLY A 254 -3.79 8.66 -10.90
CA GLY A 254 -4.64 7.80 -10.07
C GLY A 254 -6.14 7.87 -10.43
N PRO A 255 -7.02 7.17 -9.70
CA PRO A 255 -8.45 7.10 -10.00
C PRO A 255 -9.29 8.27 -9.48
N ILE A 256 -8.85 9.00 -8.45
CA ILE A 256 -9.66 10.06 -7.81
C ILE A 256 -9.56 11.40 -8.58
N PRO A 257 -10.56 12.29 -8.56
CA PRO A 257 -10.43 13.65 -9.09
C PRO A 257 -9.28 14.45 -8.44
N ALA A 258 -8.75 15.48 -9.10
CA ALA A 258 -7.73 16.36 -8.49
C ALA A 258 -8.35 17.25 -7.39
N GLU A 259 -9.61 17.59 -7.59
CA GLU A 259 -10.48 18.36 -6.71
C GLU A 259 -10.62 17.70 -5.34
N ASP A 260 -10.64 16.36 -5.27
CA ASP A 260 -10.74 15.64 -4.01
C ASP A 260 -9.57 15.94 -3.06
N ILE A 261 -8.35 16.11 -3.59
CA ILE A 261 -7.19 16.49 -2.76
C ILE A 261 -7.38 17.91 -2.23
N ALA A 262 -7.85 18.83 -3.08
CA ALA A 262 -8.12 20.19 -2.64
C ALA A 262 -9.23 20.26 -1.60
N SER A 263 -10.35 19.57 -1.85
CA SER A 263 -11.46 19.44 -0.91
C SER A 263 -11.01 18.85 0.42
N ALA A 264 -10.17 17.81 0.44
CA ALA A 264 -9.64 17.25 1.67
C ALA A 264 -8.78 18.25 2.47
N LEU A 265 -8.04 19.14 1.78
CA LEU A 265 -7.19 20.15 2.41
C LEU A 265 -7.97 21.38 2.88
N THR A 266 -9.10 21.71 2.26
CA THR A 266 -9.89 22.91 2.57
C THR A 266 -11.26 22.60 3.19
N ASP A 267 -11.52 21.33 3.52
CA ASP A 267 -12.78 20.88 4.12
C ASP A 267 -13.08 21.67 5.42
N PRO A 268 -14.31 22.20 5.61
CA PRO A 268 -14.62 22.97 6.81
C PRO A 268 -14.53 22.17 8.13
N GLY A 269 -14.65 20.85 8.07
CA GLY A 269 -14.64 19.96 9.24
C GLY A 269 -13.26 19.45 9.60
N ILE A 270 -12.44 19.09 8.61
CA ILE A 270 -11.12 18.48 8.83
C ILE A 270 -9.97 19.07 8.00
N GLY A 271 -10.21 20.14 7.26
CA GLY A 271 -9.20 20.77 6.42
C GLY A 271 -8.09 21.42 7.25
N ILE A 272 -7.03 21.85 6.58
CA ILE A 272 -5.96 22.63 7.21
C ILE A 272 -6.52 24.02 7.50
N PRO A 273 -6.44 24.52 8.75
CA PRO A 273 -6.88 25.87 9.06
C PRO A 273 -6.20 26.91 8.16
N SER A 274 -7.01 27.84 7.63
CA SER A 274 -6.58 28.91 6.70
C SER A 274 -6.11 28.47 5.31
N ALA A 275 -6.14 27.18 4.98
CA ALA A 275 -5.97 26.74 3.61
C ALA A 275 -7.23 27.06 2.79
N TYR A 276 -7.06 27.56 1.57
CA TYR A 276 -8.15 27.87 0.68
C TYR A 276 -7.81 27.48 -0.76
N VAL A 277 -8.85 27.24 -1.57
CA VAL A 277 -8.68 27.02 -3.00
C VAL A 277 -8.46 28.37 -3.67
N SER A 278 -7.34 28.53 -4.35
CA SER A 278 -7.08 29.72 -5.18
C SER A 278 -7.56 29.47 -6.61
N ASP A 279 -8.40 30.37 -7.13
CA ASP A 279 -8.85 30.29 -8.51
C ASP A 279 -7.68 30.56 -9.45
N SER A 280 -7.20 29.50 -10.09
CA SER A 280 -6.29 29.60 -11.23
C SER A 280 -7.00 28.98 -12.43
N SER A 281 -6.95 29.69 -13.56
CA SER A 281 -7.64 29.42 -14.82
C SER A 281 -7.35 28.03 -15.42
N GLY A 282 -7.85 26.95 -14.79
CA GLY A 282 -7.77 25.57 -15.25
C GLY A 282 -6.98 24.58 -14.39
N SER A 283 -6.40 24.97 -13.25
CA SER A 283 -5.75 24.02 -12.32
C SER A 283 -6.28 24.15 -10.90
N THR A 284 -6.59 23.04 -10.25
CA THR A 284 -6.97 23.03 -8.84
C THR A 284 -5.76 23.45 -8.01
N ALA A 285 -5.81 24.63 -7.38
CA ALA A 285 -4.70 25.13 -6.57
C ALA A 285 -5.15 25.35 -5.12
N VAL A 286 -4.32 24.94 -4.16
CA VAL A 286 -4.54 25.18 -2.74
C VAL A 286 -3.43 26.06 -2.20
N THR A 287 -3.81 27.14 -1.53
CA THR A 287 -2.91 28.12 -0.95
C THR A 287 -3.01 28.09 0.57
N LEU A 288 -1.85 28.15 1.23
CA LEU A 288 -1.70 28.32 2.68
C LEU A 288 -0.57 29.31 2.91
N GLY A 289 -0.86 30.43 3.59
CA GLY A 289 0.12 31.48 3.83
C GLY A 289 0.80 31.93 2.53
N SER A 290 2.09 31.68 2.41
CA SER A 290 2.93 32.02 1.25
C SER A 290 3.06 30.91 0.21
N ALA A 291 2.62 29.69 0.53
CA ALA A 291 2.76 28.53 -0.35
C ALA A 291 1.50 28.28 -1.19
N THR A 292 1.69 27.88 -2.44
CA THR A 292 0.62 27.41 -3.32
C THR A 292 1.01 26.08 -3.97
N LEU A 293 0.12 25.09 -3.83
CA LEU A 293 0.23 23.78 -4.44
C LEU A 293 -0.79 23.66 -5.57
N HIS A 294 -0.30 23.53 -6.80
CA HIS A 294 -1.10 23.20 -7.98
C HIS A 294 -1.27 21.69 -8.07
N ILE A 295 -2.49 21.23 -8.25
CA ILE A 295 -2.88 19.83 -8.28
C ILE A 295 -3.53 19.56 -9.62
N ARG A 296 -3.07 18.53 -10.32
CA ARG A 296 -3.60 18.17 -11.63
C ARG A 296 -3.53 16.68 -11.91
N LYS A 297 -4.35 16.24 -12.85
CA LYS A 297 -4.17 14.96 -13.50
C LYS A 297 -3.09 15.02 -14.56
N PHE A 298 -2.35 13.93 -14.73
CA PHE A 298 -1.68 13.74 -16.01
C PHE A 298 -2.75 13.63 -17.10
N PRO A 299 -2.54 14.25 -18.28
CA PRO A 299 -3.37 13.94 -19.42
C PRO A 299 -3.31 12.43 -19.65
N PRO A 300 -4.42 11.79 -20.02
CA PRO A 300 -4.39 10.38 -20.40
C PRO A 300 -3.37 10.22 -21.52
N SER A 301 -2.35 9.38 -21.34
CA SER A 301 -1.41 9.12 -22.44
C SER A 301 -2.01 8.10 -23.39
N ASP A 302 -1.72 8.20 -24.68
CA ASP A 302 -2.14 7.19 -25.67
C ASP A 302 -1.66 5.77 -25.30
N LYS A 303 -0.53 5.66 -24.57
CA LYS A 303 0.01 4.40 -24.05
C LYS A 303 -0.79 3.81 -22.89
N ASP A 304 -1.60 4.61 -22.19
CA ASP A 304 -2.47 4.16 -21.10
C ASP A 304 -3.82 3.59 -21.61
N HIS A 305 -4.14 3.79 -22.90
CA HIS A 305 -5.45 3.46 -23.50
C HIS A 305 -5.50 2.21 -24.38
N HIS A 306 -4.36 1.54 -24.63
CA HIS A 306 -4.37 0.33 -25.43
C HIS A 306 -4.98 -0.85 -24.65
N TRP A 307 -6.31 -0.95 -24.46
CA TRP A 307 -7.03 -2.23 -24.21
C TRP A 307 -8.58 -2.12 -24.23
N LEU A 308 -9.17 -1.09 -24.82
CA LEU A 308 -10.60 -1.15 -25.19
C LEU A 308 -10.71 -1.11 -26.71
N PRO A 309 -11.26 -2.15 -27.38
CA PRO A 309 -11.67 -1.98 -28.76
C PRO A 309 -12.80 -0.92 -28.77
N PRO A 310 -12.79 0.04 -29.72
CA PRO A 310 -13.92 0.94 -29.86
C PRO A 310 -15.16 0.11 -30.17
N ALA A 311 -16.25 0.39 -29.45
CA ALA A 311 -17.54 -0.22 -29.72
C ALA A 311 -17.97 0.17 -31.15
N GLY A 312 -18.07 -0.83 -32.03
CA GLY A 312 -18.67 -0.69 -33.35
C GLY A 312 -17.72 -0.24 -34.44
N VAL A 313 -16.81 -1.10 -34.87
CA VAL A 313 -16.30 -1.06 -36.24
C VAL A 313 -16.29 -2.48 -36.80
N THR A 314 -17.23 -2.76 -37.70
CA THR A 314 -17.21 -3.91 -38.59
C THR A 314 -15.95 -3.86 -39.44
N THR A 315 -15.03 -4.81 -39.25
CA THR A 315 -13.87 -4.98 -40.11
C THR A 315 -14.27 -5.70 -41.39
N SER A 316 -14.45 -4.90 -42.44
CA SER A 316 -14.28 -5.37 -43.82
C SER A 316 -12.82 -5.75 -44.03
N ALA A 317 -12.61 -6.93 -44.59
CA ALA A 317 -11.32 -7.41 -45.06
C ALA A 317 -10.71 -6.43 -46.09
N THR A 318 -9.40 -6.18 -45.95
CA THR A 318 -8.34 -6.44 -46.95
C THR A 318 -7.10 -5.66 -46.53
N HIS A 319 -6.06 -6.34 -46.04
CA HIS A 319 -4.71 -5.88 -46.34
C HIS A 319 -3.72 -7.03 -46.33
N ARG A 320 -3.08 -7.16 -47.50
CA ARG A 320 -2.01 -8.09 -47.87
C ARG A 320 -0.78 -7.95 -46.98
N GLU A 321 -0.18 -9.11 -46.74
CA GLU A 321 1.24 -9.40 -46.55
C GLU A 321 2.22 -8.25 -46.79
N ARG A 322 2.99 -7.94 -45.74
CA ARG A 322 4.44 -7.72 -45.81
C ARG A 322 5.07 -8.20 -44.49
N ASN A 323 5.61 -9.41 -44.52
CA ASN A 323 6.70 -9.81 -43.64
C ASN A 323 8.01 -9.28 -44.25
N ALA A 324 8.83 -8.62 -43.45
CA ALA A 324 10.28 -8.80 -43.41
C ALA A 324 10.88 -7.89 -42.32
N ASP A 325 11.63 -8.52 -41.42
CA ASP A 325 12.63 -7.94 -40.51
C ASP A 325 12.20 -6.81 -39.57
N MET A 326 11.53 -7.20 -38.48
CA MET A 326 11.54 -6.40 -37.26
C MET A 326 12.63 -6.97 -36.35
N ASP A 327 13.83 -6.39 -36.46
CA ASP A 327 14.98 -6.69 -35.62
C ASP A 327 14.68 -6.30 -34.16
N LEU A 328 14.24 -7.29 -33.36
CA LEU A 328 13.87 -7.15 -31.96
C LEU A 328 15.01 -6.58 -31.09
N ALA A 329 16.26 -6.64 -31.56
CA ALA A 329 17.42 -6.14 -30.83
C ALA A 329 17.48 -4.60 -30.80
N SER A 330 16.87 -3.92 -31.78
CA SER A 330 17.01 -2.47 -31.94
C SER A 330 16.06 -1.63 -31.07
N HIS A 331 15.09 -2.24 -30.39
CA HIS A 331 14.11 -1.53 -29.54
C HIS A 331 14.33 -1.68 -28.02
N ILE A 332 15.42 -2.33 -27.58
CA ILE A 332 15.77 -2.50 -26.15
C ILE A 332 16.82 -1.45 -25.69
N TYR A 333 17.06 -0.40 -26.48
CA TYR A 333 17.94 0.70 -26.09
C TYR A 333 17.13 1.97 -25.85
N GLU A 334 16.51 2.06 -24.67
CA GLU A 334 16.32 3.32 -23.93
C GLU A 334 15.73 3.00 -22.55
N SER A 335 16.61 2.86 -21.54
CA SER A 335 16.27 2.85 -20.10
C SER A 335 15.32 1.76 -19.59
N THR A 336 15.46 0.51 -20.05
CA THR A 336 14.84 -0.65 -19.39
C THR A 336 15.76 -1.20 -18.29
N PRO A 337 15.24 -1.63 -17.12
CA PRO A 337 16.03 -2.44 -16.21
C PRO A 337 16.59 -3.63 -16.99
N ASP A 338 17.87 -3.95 -16.81
CA ASP A 338 18.57 -5.01 -17.54
C ASP A 338 17.70 -6.28 -17.57
N ILE A 339 17.12 -6.57 -18.73
CA ILE A 339 16.41 -7.82 -18.94
C ILE A 339 17.50 -8.89 -18.86
N VAL A 340 17.41 -9.76 -17.85
CA VAL A 340 18.37 -10.86 -17.68
C VAL A 340 18.18 -11.82 -18.85
N THR A 341 19.05 -11.73 -19.86
CA THR A 341 19.04 -12.60 -21.05
C THR A 341 20.02 -13.77 -20.95
N GLY A 342 20.69 -13.94 -19.79
CA GLY A 342 21.62 -15.03 -19.53
C GLY A 342 20.91 -16.36 -19.27
N THR A 343 21.58 -17.48 -19.58
CA THR A 343 21.08 -18.84 -19.29
C THR A 343 21.36 -19.30 -17.86
N GLU A 344 22.17 -18.54 -17.11
CA GLU A 344 22.53 -18.82 -15.73
C GLU A 344 21.73 -17.92 -14.79
N LEU A 345 21.13 -18.51 -13.75
CA LEU A 345 20.43 -17.75 -12.72
C LEU A 345 21.44 -16.99 -11.87
N SER A 346 21.23 -15.69 -11.69
CA SER A 346 22.01 -14.91 -10.74
C SER A 346 21.82 -15.44 -9.31
N PRO A 347 22.77 -15.22 -8.38
CA PRO A 347 22.60 -15.63 -6.98
C PRO A 347 21.29 -15.13 -6.33
N ASN A 348 20.80 -13.95 -6.75
CA ASN A 348 19.52 -13.41 -6.30
C ASN A 348 18.33 -14.14 -6.90
N GLU A 349 18.40 -14.56 -8.17
CA GLU A 349 17.38 -15.40 -8.79
C GLU A 349 17.37 -16.81 -8.19
N VAL A 350 18.54 -17.39 -7.90
CA VAL A 350 18.65 -18.67 -7.17
C VAL A 350 18.04 -18.53 -5.78
N TYR A 351 18.34 -17.46 -5.06
CA TYR A 351 17.78 -17.17 -3.74
C TYR A 351 16.25 -17.00 -3.81
N ASN A 352 15.74 -16.17 -4.72
CA ASN A 352 14.31 -15.94 -4.90
C ASN A 352 13.58 -17.20 -5.37
N LYS A 353 14.16 -17.98 -6.29
CA LYS A 353 13.61 -19.26 -6.74
C LYS A 353 13.50 -20.25 -5.58
N THR A 354 14.54 -20.32 -4.74
CA THR A 354 14.54 -21.18 -3.54
C THR A 354 13.53 -20.69 -2.50
N PHE A 355 13.36 -19.37 -2.36
CA PHE A 355 12.40 -18.75 -1.46
C PHE A 355 10.93 -18.83 -1.96
N LEU A 356 10.71 -18.98 -3.27
CA LEU A 356 9.40 -19.12 -3.90
C LEU A 356 8.95 -20.59 -4.04
N ALA A 357 9.85 -21.55 -3.86
CA ALA A 357 9.57 -22.99 -3.94
C ALA A 357 9.30 -23.62 -2.56
N THR A 358 8.52 -22.94 -1.73
CA THR A 358 8.13 -23.44 -0.40
C THR A 358 6.92 -24.38 -0.49
N PRO A 359 6.70 -25.24 0.53
CA PRO A 359 5.48 -26.04 0.63
C PRO A 359 4.19 -25.18 0.56
N ALA A 360 4.17 -24.02 1.23
CA ALA A 360 3.05 -23.09 1.14
C ALA A 360 2.81 -22.53 -0.27
N ALA A 361 3.86 -22.18 -1.02
CA ALA A 361 3.71 -21.72 -2.39
C ALA A 361 3.21 -22.81 -3.33
N LEU A 362 3.68 -24.05 -3.14
CA LEU A 362 3.18 -25.23 -3.87
C LEU A 362 1.69 -25.46 -3.59
N LEU A 363 1.29 -25.42 -2.32
CA LEU A 363 -0.12 -25.54 -1.93
C LEU A 363 -0.99 -24.45 -2.57
N ILE A 364 -0.53 -23.18 -2.55
CA ILE A 364 -1.25 -22.07 -3.20
C ILE A 364 -1.45 -22.35 -4.70
N GLY A 365 -0.43 -22.87 -5.39
CA GLY A 365 -0.53 -23.25 -6.80
C GLY A 365 -1.59 -24.33 -7.06
N GLN A 366 -1.64 -25.36 -6.21
CA GLN A 366 -2.63 -26.44 -6.30
C GLN A 366 -4.05 -25.94 -6.01
N VAL A 367 -4.23 -25.18 -4.93
CA VAL A 367 -5.49 -24.55 -4.53
C VAL A 367 -6.02 -23.67 -5.67
N CYS A 368 -5.19 -22.78 -6.23
CA CYS A 368 -5.58 -21.93 -7.34
C CYS A 368 -5.99 -22.73 -8.59
N THR A 369 -5.33 -23.86 -8.85
CA THR A 369 -5.65 -24.73 -9.99
C THR A 369 -7.03 -25.35 -9.82
N VAL A 370 -7.31 -25.97 -8.66
CA VAL A 370 -8.61 -26.59 -8.36
C VAL A 370 -9.73 -25.58 -8.42
N LEU A 371 -9.55 -24.39 -7.83
CA LEU A 371 -10.58 -23.37 -7.81
C LEU A 371 -10.87 -22.80 -9.21
N ARG A 372 -9.84 -22.61 -10.04
CA ARG A 372 -10.00 -22.14 -11.42
C ARG A 372 -10.79 -23.11 -12.29
N THR A 373 -10.57 -24.42 -12.13
CA THR A 373 -11.24 -25.44 -12.95
C THR A 373 -12.66 -25.74 -12.47
N SER A 374 -12.97 -25.49 -11.19
CA SER A 374 -14.20 -26.02 -10.57
C SER A 374 -15.24 -24.97 -10.18
N LEU A 375 -14.83 -23.74 -9.85
CA LEU A 375 -15.73 -22.70 -9.34
C LEU A 375 -15.70 -21.40 -10.16
N PHE A 376 -14.62 -21.15 -10.90
CA PHE A 376 -14.33 -19.82 -11.47
C PHE A 376 -14.18 -19.78 -12.99
N SER A 377 -14.81 -20.73 -13.70
CA SER A 377 -14.61 -20.92 -15.14
C SER A 377 -15.10 -19.76 -16.02
N ASP A 378 -16.08 -18.94 -15.59
CA ASP A 378 -16.77 -18.04 -16.54
C ASP A 378 -16.84 -16.53 -16.29
N ARG A 379 -16.55 -15.93 -15.12
CA ARG A 379 -16.60 -14.44 -14.98
C ARG A 379 -15.63 -13.83 -13.96
N SER A 380 -14.94 -12.76 -14.42
CA SER A 380 -14.18 -11.72 -13.69
C SER A 380 -13.30 -12.14 -12.50
N ARG A 381 -12.00 -12.28 -12.77
CA ARG A 381 -10.88 -12.69 -11.90
C ARG A 381 -10.40 -11.62 -10.88
N GLN A 382 -11.27 -10.78 -10.31
CA GLN A 382 -10.82 -9.56 -9.59
C GLN A 382 -11.05 -9.53 -8.07
N TRP A 383 -11.36 -10.65 -7.43
CA TRP A 383 -11.81 -10.62 -6.03
C TRP A 383 -11.19 -11.71 -5.15
N MET A 384 -10.15 -12.41 -5.60
CA MET A 384 -9.44 -13.46 -4.85
C MET A 384 -7.97 -13.11 -4.72
N ASP A 385 -7.44 -13.16 -3.49
CA ASP A 385 -6.04 -12.90 -3.18
C ASP A 385 -5.44 -14.08 -2.42
N THR A 386 -4.19 -14.43 -2.75
CA THR A 386 -3.49 -15.58 -2.18
C THR A 386 -2.06 -15.21 -1.86
N TRP A 387 -1.61 -15.52 -0.65
CA TRP A 387 -0.24 -15.27 -0.23
C TRP A 387 0.19 -16.30 0.81
N GLN A 388 1.50 -16.43 0.99
CA GLN A 388 2.08 -17.20 2.08
C GLN A 388 2.60 -16.27 3.17
N THR A 389 2.44 -16.67 4.43
CA THR A 389 2.97 -15.90 5.58
C THR A 389 4.35 -16.42 5.98
N THR A 390 4.50 -17.74 5.99
CA THR A 390 5.71 -18.51 6.31
C THR A 390 5.79 -19.70 5.34
N THR A 391 6.82 -20.53 5.46
CA THR A 391 7.01 -21.74 4.61
C THR A 391 5.88 -22.76 4.78
N ASP A 392 5.19 -22.72 5.92
CA ASP A 392 4.17 -23.66 6.42
C ASP A 392 2.77 -23.02 6.54
N ILE A 393 2.58 -21.75 6.16
CA ILE A 393 1.27 -21.08 6.24
C ILE A 393 0.92 -20.39 4.92
N ALA A 394 -0.17 -20.87 4.31
CA ALA A 394 -0.82 -20.27 3.15
C ALA A 394 -2.13 -19.56 3.56
N ARG A 395 -2.48 -18.50 2.83
CA ARG A 395 -3.74 -17.78 2.98
C ARG A 395 -4.41 -17.59 1.63
N LEU A 396 -5.72 -17.73 1.63
CA LEU A 396 -6.59 -17.44 0.50
C LEU A 396 -7.78 -16.63 1.02
N GLU A 397 -7.93 -15.42 0.50
CA GLU A 397 -9.02 -14.52 0.86
C GLU A 397 -9.79 -14.08 -0.37
N TRP A 398 -11.09 -13.88 -0.23
CA TRP A 398 -11.90 -13.42 -1.34
C TRP A 398 -13.10 -12.57 -0.92
N ILE A 399 -13.48 -11.63 -1.78
CA ILE A 399 -14.58 -10.69 -1.54
C ILE A 399 -15.79 -11.07 -2.38
N ASN A 400 -16.92 -11.36 -1.72
CA ASN A 400 -18.15 -11.86 -2.38
C ASN A 400 -17.89 -13.15 -3.21
N GLY A 401 -18.90 -13.78 -3.80
CA GLY A 401 -18.72 -15.04 -4.54
C GLY A 401 -19.14 -16.28 -3.74
N PRO A 402 -18.57 -17.48 -4.01
CA PRO A 402 -19.04 -18.73 -3.42
C PRO A 402 -18.98 -18.71 -1.90
N GLU A 403 -19.93 -19.43 -1.30
CA GLU A 403 -19.96 -19.64 0.13
C GLU A 403 -18.73 -20.44 0.56
N LEU A 404 -18.21 -20.14 1.76
CA LEU A 404 -17.01 -20.79 2.27
C LEU A 404 -17.13 -22.33 2.29
N PRO A 405 -18.27 -22.94 2.72
CA PRO A 405 -18.44 -24.39 2.65
C PRO A 405 -18.28 -24.97 1.23
N ASP A 406 -18.68 -24.23 0.20
CA ASP A 406 -18.52 -24.68 -1.20
C ASP A 406 -17.05 -24.71 -1.60
N VAL A 407 -16.29 -23.67 -1.22
CA VAL A 407 -14.85 -23.59 -1.48
C VAL A 407 -14.10 -24.71 -0.73
N VAL A 408 -14.37 -24.88 0.56
CA VAL A 408 -13.78 -25.93 1.39
C VAL A 408 -14.08 -27.31 0.80
N THR A 409 -15.33 -27.54 0.41
CA THR A 409 -15.76 -28.81 -0.21
C THR A 409 -15.04 -29.07 -1.52
N ARG A 410 -14.75 -28.07 -2.34
CA ARG A 410 -14.01 -28.24 -3.60
C ARG A 410 -12.52 -28.48 -3.39
N LEU A 411 -11.94 -27.90 -2.34
CA LEU A 411 -10.53 -28.02 -2.03
C LEU A 411 -10.18 -29.33 -1.32
N ALA A 412 -11.06 -29.83 -0.45
CA ALA A 412 -10.82 -31.06 0.29
C ALA A 412 -10.52 -32.23 -0.65
N ALA A 413 -9.49 -33.01 -0.30
CA ALA A 413 -9.15 -34.24 -1.01
C ALA A 413 -10.34 -35.21 -1.00
N LYS A 414 -10.70 -35.74 -2.17
CA LYS A 414 -11.76 -36.73 -2.36
C LYS A 414 -11.27 -37.88 -3.19
N ASP A 415 -11.56 -39.08 -2.72
CA ASP A 415 -11.36 -40.32 -3.43
C ASP A 415 -12.72 -40.79 -3.93
N TYR A 416 -12.92 -40.83 -5.24
CA TYR A 416 -14.16 -41.32 -5.84
C TYR A 416 -14.01 -42.80 -6.21
N SER A 417 -15.10 -43.55 -6.10
CA SER A 417 -15.10 -45.01 -6.29
C SER A 417 -14.75 -45.46 -7.72
N ASP A 418 -14.75 -44.55 -8.69
CA ASP A 418 -14.36 -44.77 -10.09
C ASP A 418 -12.85 -44.55 -10.34
N GLY A 419 -12.09 -44.23 -9.30
CA GLY A 419 -10.65 -43.97 -9.39
C GLY A 419 -10.31 -42.54 -9.81
N GLU A 420 -11.30 -41.65 -9.97
CA GLU A 420 -11.02 -40.22 -10.11
C GLU A 420 -10.69 -39.59 -8.76
N PHE A 421 -9.75 -38.63 -8.78
CA PHE A 421 -9.38 -37.86 -7.60
C PHE A 421 -9.87 -36.42 -7.71
N GLY A 422 -10.58 -35.96 -6.68
CA GLY A 422 -11.07 -34.59 -6.58
C GLY A 422 -10.35 -33.76 -5.53
N GLY A 423 -10.25 -32.45 -5.77
CA GLY A 423 -9.68 -31.49 -4.82
C GLY A 423 -8.15 -31.48 -4.81
N VAL A 424 -7.58 -31.00 -3.70
CA VAL A 424 -6.12 -30.90 -3.52
C VAL A 424 -5.61 -32.16 -2.79
N PRO A 425 -4.73 -32.97 -3.41
CA PRO A 425 -4.15 -34.14 -2.77
C PRO A 425 -3.53 -33.81 -1.41
N GLY A 426 -3.81 -34.62 -0.38
CA GLY A 426 -3.26 -34.40 0.96
C GLY A 426 -3.92 -33.28 1.78
N LEU A 427 -4.82 -32.47 1.21
CA LEU A 427 -5.50 -31.39 1.95
C LEU A 427 -6.68 -31.94 2.76
N ARG A 428 -6.77 -31.58 4.04
CA ARG A 428 -7.79 -32.02 5.00
C ARG A 428 -8.46 -30.83 5.67
N ILE A 429 -9.74 -30.97 6.02
CA ILE A 429 -10.49 -29.93 6.73
C ILE A 429 -10.24 -30.11 8.23
N GLU A 430 -9.71 -29.08 8.89
CA GLU A 430 -9.58 -29.06 10.35
C GLU A 430 -10.74 -28.29 10.99
N ARG A 431 -11.07 -27.12 10.43
CA ARG A 431 -12.13 -26.25 10.94
C ARG A 431 -12.84 -25.54 9.81
N CYS A 432 -14.17 -25.47 9.85
CA CYS A 432 -14.96 -24.69 8.91
C CYS A 432 -16.06 -23.92 9.65
N GLY A 433 -16.06 -22.59 9.54
CA GLY A 433 -17.13 -21.70 9.99
C GLY A 433 -17.90 -21.09 8.82
N GLU A 434 -18.67 -20.05 9.09
CA GLU A 434 -19.43 -19.31 8.08
C GLU A 434 -18.51 -18.48 7.17
N ASP A 435 -17.56 -17.74 7.76
CA ASP A 435 -16.69 -16.80 7.03
C ASP A 435 -15.20 -17.19 7.05
N GLN A 436 -14.80 -18.14 7.90
CA GLN A 436 -13.41 -18.61 8.01
C GLN A 436 -13.27 -20.12 8.09
N ALA A 437 -12.27 -20.68 7.42
CA ALA A 437 -11.91 -22.10 7.53
C ALA A 437 -10.39 -22.29 7.62
N GLU A 438 -9.99 -23.42 8.20
CA GLU A 438 -8.63 -23.88 8.30
C GLU A 438 -8.55 -25.29 7.75
N MET A 439 -7.59 -25.50 6.84
CA MET A 439 -7.30 -26.78 6.23
C MET A 439 -5.81 -27.09 6.39
N VAL A 440 -5.45 -28.36 6.56
CA VAL A 440 -4.07 -28.80 6.70
C VAL A 440 -3.68 -29.67 5.52
N TRP A 441 -2.58 -29.32 4.88
CA TRP A 441 -2.03 -30.05 3.74
C TRP A 441 -0.87 -30.93 4.18
N TYR A 442 -1.05 -32.25 4.03
CA TYR A 442 0.00 -33.25 4.24
C TYR A 442 0.69 -33.54 2.91
N GLY A 443 1.62 -32.64 2.54
CA GLY A 443 2.50 -32.78 1.38
C GLY A 443 3.65 -33.76 1.66
N GLU A 444 4.89 -33.28 1.63
CA GLU A 444 6.07 -34.16 1.65
C GLU A 444 6.85 -34.22 2.98
N VAL A 445 7.04 -33.09 3.68
CA VAL A 445 7.95 -33.05 4.85
C VAL A 445 7.28 -32.43 6.07
N GLU A 446 6.63 -31.28 5.91
CA GLU A 446 5.94 -30.58 7.00
C GLU A 446 4.51 -30.22 6.59
N PRO A 447 3.52 -30.36 7.49
CA PRO A 447 2.16 -29.93 7.22
C PRO A 447 2.10 -28.42 6.95
N VAL A 448 1.29 -28.02 5.97
CA VAL A 448 1.04 -26.61 5.67
C VAL A 448 -0.39 -26.26 6.08
N ILE A 449 -0.55 -25.17 6.84
CA ILE A 449 -1.86 -24.65 7.22
C ILE A 449 -2.35 -23.69 6.14
N LEU A 450 -3.54 -23.94 5.61
CA LEU A 450 -4.26 -23.06 4.69
C LEU A 450 -5.39 -22.37 5.45
N HIS A 451 -5.29 -21.05 5.61
CA HIS A 451 -6.40 -20.24 6.08
C HIS A 451 -7.23 -19.71 4.92
N LEU A 452 -8.54 -19.85 5.06
CA LEU A 452 -9.54 -19.39 4.11
C LEU A 452 -10.39 -18.32 4.79
N SER A 453 -10.53 -17.15 4.17
CA SER A 453 -11.45 -16.11 4.64
C SER A 453 -12.33 -15.58 3.51
N ARG A 454 -13.64 -15.57 3.74
CA ARG A 454 -14.61 -14.90 2.88
C ARG A 454 -14.98 -13.55 3.48
N ILE A 455 -14.82 -12.51 2.68
CA ILE A 455 -15.18 -11.14 3.04
C ILE A 455 -16.51 -10.80 2.38
N THR A 456 -17.59 -10.72 3.16
CA THR A 456 -18.87 -10.21 2.66
C THR A 456 -18.87 -8.69 2.74
N SER A 457 -19.00 -8.00 1.60
CA SER A 457 -19.26 -6.56 1.64
C SER A 457 -20.67 -6.33 2.18
N ARG A 458 -20.79 -5.72 3.36
CA ARG A 458 -22.07 -5.24 3.88
C ARG A 458 -22.56 -4.00 3.15
#